data_AF-A0A3N5VD29-F1
#
_entry.id   AF-A0A3N5VD29-F1
#
_cell.length_a   1.000
_cell.length_b   1.000
_cell.length_c   1.000
_cell.angle_alpha   90.00
_cell.angle_beta   90.00
_cell.angle_gamma   90.00
#
_symmetry.space_group_name_H-M   'P 1'
#
loop_
_entity.id
_entity.type
_entity.pdbx_description
1 polymer ?
#
loop_
_entity_poly.entity_id
_entity_poly.type
_entity_poly.pdbx_seq_one_letter_code
_entity_poly.pdbx_strand_id
1 'polypeptide(L)'
;MSRNLVPKFILILVLVVLAALTLYPPSRTLKPGIDLAGGTSLIYAINTEGLTGDQQRDLAQKMIQVLRRRIDPANIQNLVWRPLGNTRFEIQMPLASKETQDKRDEYLAAMDSLLAKNINPATIMRALKLPPEQRKAELTKFAQDDPNHLAILNTLATTYDERQQLQQERDTLTKEAQALAEKMKTAGLDVSRIDANRRDW
;
A
#
# COMPACT_ATOMS: atom_id res chain seq x y z
N MET A 1 35.95 -9.20 70.74
CA MET A 1 35.45 -8.47 69.55
C MET A 1 35.16 -9.48 68.44
N SER A 2 34.22 -10.40 68.67
CA SER A 2 33.80 -11.42 67.70
C SER A 2 32.83 -10.78 66.72
N ARG A 3 33.31 -10.55 65.50
CA ARG A 3 32.54 -9.91 64.43
C ARG A 3 31.34 -10.80 64.08
N ASN A 4 30.13 -10.22 64.06
CA ASN A 4 28.91 -10.86 63.59
C ASN A 4 28.99 -11.11 62.06
N LEU A 5 29.82 -12.08 61.65
CA LEU A 5 30.07 -12.42 60.25
C LEU A 5 28.98 -13.32 59.67
N VAL A 6 28.43 -14.23 60.47
CA VAL A 6 27.35 -15.16 60.08
C VAL A 6 26.13 -14.46 59.49
N PRO A 7 25.52 -13.42 60.12
CA PRO A 7 24.38 -12.73 59.52
C PRO A 7 24.74 -11.98 58.24
N LYS A 8 26.00 -11.53 58.08
CA LYS A 8 26.48 -10.90 56.84
C LYS A 8 26.61 -11.92 55.70
N PHE A 9 27.12 -13.11 55.99
CA PHE A 9 27.16 -14.20 55.00
C PHE A 9 25.77 -14.65 54.56
N ILE A 10 24.82 -14.77 55.49
CA ILE A 10 23.43 -15.08 55.17
C ILE A 10 22.82 -13.99 54.29
N LEU A 11 23.02 -12.72 54.62
CA LEU A 11 22.55 -11.60 53.81
C LEU A 11 23.14 -11.61 52.38
N ILE A 12 24.44 -11.87 52.25
CA ILE A 12 25.12 -11.98 50.95
C ILE A 12 24.52 -13.15 50.16
N LEU A 13 24.35 -14.31 50.79
CA LEU A 13 23.78 -15.50 50.13
C LEU A 13 22.36 -15.21 49.62
N VAL A 14 21.53 -14.57 50.44
CA VAL A 14 20.15 -14.17 50.06
C VAL A 14 20.18 -13.19 48.89
N LEU A 15 21.05 -12.18 48.91
CA LEU A 15 21.21 -11.23 47.80
C LEU A 15 21.66 -11.92 46.51
N VAL A 16 22.60 -12.85 46.59
CA VAL A 16 23.10 -13.61 45.42
C VAL A 16 22.00 -14.51 44.85
N VAL A 17 21.25 -15.21 45.69
CA VAL A 17 20.13 -16.06 45.24
C VAL A 17 19.03 -15.20 44.62
N LEU A 18 18.68 -14.07 45.24
CA LEU A 18 17.70 -13.13 44.68
C LEU A 18 18.14 -12.60 43.31
N ALA A 19 19.42 -12.22 43.16
CA ALA A 19 19.98 -11.76 41.90
C ALA A 19 20.00 -12.86 40.82
N ALA A 20 20.30 -14.11 41.20
CA ALA A 20 20.25 -15.24 40.28
C ALA A 20 18.81 -15.54 39.82
N LEU A 21 17.84 -15.46 40.73
CA LEU A 21 16.42 -15.65 40.42
C LEU A 21 15.85 -14.54 39.52
N THR A 22 16.28 -13.29 39.71
CA THR A 22 15.81 -12.17 38.86
C THR A 22 16.46 -12.18 37.48
N LEU A 23 17.68 -12.73 37.36
CA LEU A 23 18.40 -12.78 36.08
C LEU A 23 17.96 -13.98 35.23
N TYR A 24 17.52 -15.08 35.84
CA TYR A 24 17.17 -16.31 35.13
C TYR A 24 15.69 -16.34 34.69
N PRO A 25 15.36 -16.66 33.42
CA PRO A 25 16.26 -16.98 32.31
C PRO A 25 16.83 -15.72 31.61
N PRO A 26 18.15 -15.66 31.36
CA PRO A 26 18.83 -14.47 30.82
C PRO A 26 18.34 -14.06 29.43
N SER A 27 17.79 -15.01 28.66
CA SER A 27 17.23 -14.78 27.33
C SER A 27 15.96 -13.94 27.32
N ARG A 28 15.26 -13.80 28.46
CA ARG A 28 14.05 -12.98 28.59
C ARG A 28 14.29 -11.67 29.32
N THR A 29 15.27 -11.65 30.24
CA THR A 29 15.55 -10.52 31.12
C THR A 29 16.52 -9.53 30.50
N LEU A 30 17.48 -10.00 29.69
CA LEU A 30 18.45 -9.17 28.99
C LEU A 30 18.06 -9.03 27.52
N LYS A 31 17.67 -7.81 27.12
CA LYS A 31 17.49 -7.47 25.71
C LYS A 31 18.86 -7.13 25.11
N PRO A 32 19.39 -7.91 24.15
CA PRO A 32 20.65 -7.60 23.50
C PRO A 32 20.55 -6.26 22.75
N GLY A 33 21.62 -5.48 22.81
CA GLY A 33 21.73 -4.24 22.04
C GLY A 33 21.85 -4.52 20.53
N ILE A 34 21.72 -3.46 19.73
CA ILE A 34 21.76 -3.55 18.26
C ILE A 34 23.07 -4.16 17.74
N ASP A 35 24.20 -3.91 18.40
CA ASP A 35 25.50 -4.44 17.99
C ASP A 35 25.66 -5.95 18.29
N LEU A 36 24.83 -6.50 19.20
CA LEU A 36 24.91 -7.90 19.63
C LEU A 36 23.85 -8.79 18.97
N ALA A 37 22.63 -8.28 18.77
CA ALA A 37 21.55 -9.04 18.14
C ALA A 37 21.26 -8.61 16.70
N GLY A 38 21.97 -7.62 16.19
CA GLY A 38 21.63 -6.97 14.94
C GLY A 38 20.34 -6.16 15.05
N GLY A 39 19.80 -5.79 13.91
CA GLY A 39 18.63 -4.95 13.82
C GLY A 39 18.28 -4.60 12.39
N THR A 40 17.37 -3.65 12.25
CA THR A 40 16.97 -3.12 10.93
C THR A 40 17.21 -1.62 10.91
N SER A 41 17.81 -1.14 9.83
CA SER A 41 17.89 0.29 9.51
C SER A 41 16.81 0.62 8.48
N LEU A 42 15.99 1.62 8.77
CA LEU A 42 14.92 2.11 7.92
C LEU A 42 15.18 3.57 7.57
N ILE A 43 15.30 3.86 6.28
CA ILE A 43 15.48 5.22 5.78
C ILE A 43 14.16 5.73 5.23
N TYR A 44 13.69 6.85 5.77
CA TYR A 44 12.45 7.49 5.35
C TYR A 44 12.73 8.84 4.69
N ALA A 45 11.95 9.14 3.65
CA ALA A 45 11.89 10.45 3.03
C ALA A 45 10.56 11.12 3.39
N ILE A 46 10.63 12.39 3.75
CA ILE A 46 9.47 13.21 4.06
C ILE A 46 8.92 13.74 2.73
N ASN A 47 7.62 13.55 2.48
CA ASN A 47 6.97 14.20 1.35
C ASN A 47 6.96 15.71 1.60
N THR A 48 7.62 16.46 0.71
CA THR A 48 7.74 17.92 0.77
C THR A 48 6.96 18.65 -0.31
N GLU A 49 6.03 17.96 -0.99
CA GLU A 49 5.10 18.58 -1.94
C GLU A 49 4.36 19.75 -1.27
N GLY A 50 4.45 20.94 -1.88
CA GLY A 50 3.82 22.16 -1.37
C GLY A 50 4.59 22.89 -0.26
N LEU A 51 5.78 22.44 0.14
CA LEU A 51 6.62 23.14 1.12
C LEU A 51 7.65 24.06 0.44
N THR A 52 7.84 25.26 0.98
CA THR A 52 8.90 26.18 0.56
C THR A 52 10.27 25.73 1.06
N GLY A 53 11.36 26.21 0.45
CA GLY A 53 12.73 25.83 0.84
C GLY A 53 13.04 26.09 2.32
N ASP A 54 12.52 27.19 2.88
CA ASP A 54 12.70 27.51 4.30
C ASP A 54 11.92 26.56 5.22
N GLN A 55 10.75 26.07 4.80
CA GLN A 55 9.97 25.11 5.56
C GLN A 55 10.60 23.72 5.57
N GLN A 56 11.36 23.38 4.53
CA GLN A 56 12.09 22.12 4.45
C GLN A 56 13.33 22.11 5.36
N ARG A 57 13.81 23.29 5.79
CA ARG A 57 14.99 23.40 6.66
C ARG A 57 14.74 22.75 8.02
N ASP A 58 15.63 21.83 8.37
CA ASP A 58 15.61 21.03 9.60
C ASP A 58 14.30 20.22 9.80
N LEU A 59 13.56 19.97 8.71
CA LEU A 59 12.27 19.29 8.76
C LEU A 59 12.41 17.87 9.34
N ALA A 60 13.46 17.14 8.94
CA ALA A 60 13.80 15.84 9.48
C ALA A 60 13.98 15.87 11.00
N GLN A 61 14.72 16.86 11.52
CA GLN A 61 14.97 16.97 12.96
C GLN A 61 13.67 17.27 13.73
N LYS A 62 12.82 18.16 13.21
CA LYS A 62 11.50 18.45 13.80
C LYS A 62 10.60 17.20 13.79
N MET A 63 10.58 16.46 12.68
CA MET A 63 9.81 15.23 12.56
C MET A 63 10.29 14.14 13.52
N ILE A 64 11.60 13.95 13.64
CA ILE A 64 12.18 13.00 14.62
C ILE A 64 11.69 13.31 16.04
N GLN A 65 11.64 14.58 16.44
CA GLN A 65 11.16 14.95 17.79
C GLN A 65 9.71 14.56 18.02
N VAL A 66 8.84 14.76 17.03
CA VAL A 66 7.42 14.38 17.12
C VAL A 66 7.27 12.85 17.14
N LEU A 67 7.96 12.16 16.24
CA LEU A 67 7.89 10.71 16.13
C LEU A 67 8.44 10.01 17.36
N ARG A 68 9.55 10.49 17.94
CA ARG A 68 10.12 9.96 19.18
C ARG A 68 9.11 9.97 20.32
N ARG A 69 8.37 11.08 20.49
CA ARG A 69 7.32 11.21 21.52
C ARG A 69 6.14 10.27 21.30
N ARG A 70 5.86 9.86 20.05
CA ARG A 70 4.72 9.00 19.72
C ARG A 70 5.05 7.52 19.77
N ILE A 71 6.23 7.15 19.31
CA ILE A 71 6.61 5.75 19.12
C ILE A 71 7.28 5.19 20.37
N ASP A 72 8.18 5.96 21.00
CA ASP A 72 8.91 5.52 22.18
C ASP A 72 9.08 6.67 23.19
N PRO A 73 7.97 7.16 23.79
CA PRO A 73 8.02 8.30 24.71
C PRO A 73 8.92 8.04 25.93
N ALA A 74 9.01 6.79 26.38
CA ALA A 74 9.81 6.37 27.52
C ALA A 74 11.24 5.94 27.14
N ASN A 75 11.60 5.96 25.85
CA ASN A 75 12.90 5.55 25.33
C ASN A 75 13.29 4.10 25.74
N ILE A 76 12.31 3.19 25.84
CA ILE A 76 12.48 1.80 26.30
C ILE A 76 12.89 0.88 25.15
N GLN A 77 12.54 1.24 23.91
CA GLN A 77 12.78 0.42 22.73
C GLN A 77 14.19 0.63 22.14
N ASN A 78 15.01 1.49 22.75
CA ASN A 78 16.39 1.78 22.33
C ASN A 78 16.49 2.16 20.85
N LEU A 79 15.52 2.93 20.35
CA LEU A 79 15.49 3.39 18.96
C LEU A 79 16.56 4.47 18.75
N VAL A 80 17.39 4.29 17.72
CA VAL A 80 18.38 5.30 17.31
C VAL A 80 17.82 6.08 16.14
N TRP A 81 17.75 7.41 16.29
CA TRP A 81 17.21 8.33 15.30
C TRP A 81 18.35 9.17 14.73
N ARG A 82 18.54 9.19 13.42
CA ARG A 82 19.58 10.00 12.76
C ARG A 82 18.97 10.84 11.64
N PRO A 83 19.05 12.18 11.69
CA PRO A 83 18.67 13.00 10.55
C PRO A 83 19.66 12.80 9.39
N LEU A 84 19.14 12.71 8.17
CA LEU A 84 19.90 12.59 6.93
C LEU A 84 19.58 13.80 6.06
N GLY A 85 20.30 14.90 6.29
CA GLY A 85 19.99 16.18 5.68
C GLY A 85 18.65 16.75 6.16
N ASN A 86 17.98 17.52 5.29
CA ASN A 86 16.79 18.28 5.66
C ASN A 86 15.49 17.46 5.64
N THR A 87 15.37 16.50 4.73
CA THR A 87 14.07 15.85 4.40
C THR A 87 14.08 14.34 4.57
N ARG A 88 15.18 13.77 5.06
CA ARG A 88 15.30 12.33 5.30
C ARG A 88 15.78 12.06 6.71
N PHE A 89 15.45 10.89 7.22
CA PHE A 89 15.96 10.41 8.49
C PHE A 89 16.03 8.89 8.49
N GLU A 90 16.93 8.36 9.30
CA GLU A 90 17.13 6.94 9.55
C GLU A 90 16.59 6.60 10.94
N ILE A 91 15.87 5.49 11.03
CA ILE A 91 15.50 4.83 12.27
C ILE A 91 16.21 3.49 12.32
N GLN A 92 17.02 3.27 13.35
CA GLN A 92 17.59 1.96 13.63
C GLN A 92 16.84 1.32 14.79
N MET A 93 16.36 0.11 14.56
CA MET A 93 15.62 -0.68 15.53
C MET A 93 16.45 -1.91 15.89
N PRO A 94 16.61 -2.24 17.18
CA PRO A 94 17.19 -3.51 17.59
C PRO A 94 16.30 -4.68 17.14
N LEU A 95 16.87 -5.88 17.10
CA LEU A 95 16.14 -7.09 16.74
C LEU A 95 14.85 -7.23 17.56
N ALA A 96 13.72 -7.32 16.85
CA ALA A 96 12.42 -7.50 17.46
C ALA A 96 12.32 -8.86 18.16
N SER A 97 11.51 -8.96 19.22
CA SER A 97 11.21 -10.26 19.84
C SER A 97 10.49 -11.17 18.85
N LYS A 98 10.59 -12.49 19.06
CA LYS A 98 9.91 -13.47 18.20
C LYS A 98 8.40 -13.20 18.09
N GLU A 99 7.75 -12.89 19.21
CA GLU A 99 6.33 -12.53 19.22
C GLU A 99 6.01 -11.31 18.35
N THR A 100 6.88 -10.29 18.34
CA THR A 100 6.70 -9.11 17.48
C THR A 100 6.90 -9.44 16.00
N GLN A 101 7.80 -10.38 15.68
CA GLN A 101 7.99 -10.86 14.31
C GLN A 101 6.76 -11.64 13.85
N ASP A 102 6.28 -12.59 14.65
CA ASP A 102 5.08 -13.38 14.34
C ASP A 102 3.86 -12.47 14.09
N LYS A 103 3.64 -11.47 14.95
CA LYS A 103 2.56 -10.47 14.77
C LYS A 103 2.71 -9.62 13.51
N ARG A 104 3.94 -9.30 13.11
CA ARG A 104 4.21 -8.56 11.86
C ARG A 104 3.84 -9.44 10.67
N ASP A 105 4.26 -10.70 10.69
CA ASP A 105 4.01 -11.63 9.59
C ASP A 105 2.51 -11.91 9.43
N GLU A 106 1.78 -12.08 10.54
CA GLU A 106 0.32 -12.16 10.53
C GLU A 106 -0.33 -10.91 9.93
N TYR A 107 0.12 -9.72 10.32
CA TYR A 107 -0.38 -8.45 9.78
C TYR A 107 -0.11 -8.34 8.27
N LEU A 108 1.10 -8.67 7.82
CA LEU A 108 1.47 -8.62 6.41
C LEU A 108 0.67 -9.63 5.59
N ALA A 109 0.50 -10.85 6.09
CA ALA A 109 -0.34 -11.87 5.44
C ALA A 109 -1.81 -11.43 5.33
N ALA A 110 -2.36 -10.79 6.37
CA ALA A 110 -3.70 -10.24 6.33
C ALA A 110 -3.83 -9.07 5.33
N MET A 111 -2.82 -8.20 5.28
CA MET A 111 -2.75 -7.10 4.31
C MET A 111 -2.68 -7.62 2.88
N ASP A 112 -1.82 -8.60 2.62
CA ASP A 112 -1.66 -9.20 1.29
C ASP A 112 -2.95 -9.91 0.85
N SER A 113 -3.61 -10.63 1.77
CA SER A 113 -4.93 -11.25 1.51
C SER A 113 -5.99 -10.21 1.15
N LEU A 114 -5.99 -9.05 1.83
CA LEU A 114 -6.89 -7.95 1.52
C LEU A 114 -6.58 -7.33 0.15
N LEU A 115 -5.30 -7.05 -0.13
CA LEU A 115 -4.86 -6.43 -1.38
C LEU A 115 -4.96 -7.36 -2.58
N ALA A 116 -4.84 -8.68 -2.39
CA ALA A 116 -4.99 -9.67 -3.46
C ALA A 116 -6.38 -9.63 -4.10
N LYS A 117 -7.41 -9.20 -3.35
CA LYS A 117 -8.77 -8.98 -3.87
C LYS A 117 -8.91 -7.74 -4.73
N ASN A 118 -7.93 -6.84 -4.69
CA ASN A 118 -7.94 -5.61 -5.47
C ASN A 118 -7.45 -5.89 -6.89
N ILE A 119 -8.21 -5.43 -7.88
CA ILE A 119 -7.94 -5.68 -9.29
C ILE A 119 -7.77 -4.35 -9.98
N ASN A 120 -6.66 -4.20 -10.70
CA ASN A 120 -6.40 -3.00 -11.47
C ASN A 120 -7.46 -2.87 -12.60
N PRO A 121 -8.19 -1.75 -12.69
CA PRO A 121 -9.17 -1.52 -13.76
C PRO A 121 -8.60 -1.68 -15.17
N ALA A 122 -7.32 -1.33 -15.38
CA ALA A 122 -6.65 -1.48 -16.67
C ALA A 122 -6.55 -2.95 -17.11
N THR A 123 -6.35 -3.88 -16.16
CA THR A 123 -6.29 -5.32 -16.44
C THR A 123 -7.65 -5.84 -16.91
N ILE A 124 -8.74 -5.39 -16.27
CA ILE A 124 -10.11 -5.73 -16.66
C ILE A 124 -10.39 -5.20 -18.07
N MET A 125 -10.10 -3.92 -18.31
CA MET A 125 -10.32 -3.29 -19.63
C MET A 125 -9.53 -3.97 -20.75
N ARG A 126 -8.33 -4.51 -20.46
CA ARG A 126 -7.55 -5.30 -21.41
C ARG A 126 -8.22 -6.65 -21.69
N ALA A 127 -8.74 -7.33 -20.66
CA ALA A 127 -9.40 -8.63 -20.82
C ALA A 127 -10.71 -8.52 -21.61
N LEU A 128 -11.43 -7.40 -21.52
CA LEU A 128 -12.65 -7.16 -22.31
C LEU A 128 -12.42 -7.17 -23.82
N LYS A 129 -11.19 -6.94 -24.28
CA LYS A 129 -10.81 -6.96 -25.70
C LYS A 129 -10.47 -8.35 -26.22
N LEU A 130 -10.36 -9.35 -25.34
CA LEU A 130 -10.03 -10.73 -25.73
C LEU A 130 -11.22 -11.43 -26.38
N PRO A 131 -10.98 -12.52 -27.14
CA PRO A 131 -12.05 -13.37 -27.65
C PRO A 131 -12.96 -13.90 -26.52
N PRO A 132 -14.25 -14.17 -26.79
CA PRO A 132 -15.25 -14.49 -25.76
C PRO A 132 -14.84 -15.62 -24.79
N GLU A 133 -14.26 -16.70 -25.33
CA GLU A 133 -13.79 -17.85 -24.54
C GLU A 133 -12.64 -17.49 -23.59
N GLN A 134 -11.63 -16.75 -24.10
CA GLN A 134 -10.48 -16.32 -23.30
C GLN A 134 -10.90 -15.26 -22.28
N ARG A 135 -11.80 -14.35 -22.66
CA ARG A 135 -12.37 -13.34 -21.79
C ARG A 135 -13.10 -13.99 -20.61
N LYS A 136 -13.97 -14.98 -20.85
CA LYS A 136 -14.71 -15.67 -19.78
C LYS A 136 -13.74 -16.32 -18.78
N ALA A 137 -12.71 -17.00 -19.27
CA ALA A 137 -11.70 -17.61 -18.40
C ALA A 137 -10.95 -16.58 -17.54
N GLU A 138 -10.57 -15.43 -18.10
CA GLU A 138 -9.91 -14.35 -17.35
C GLU A 138 -10.85 -13.69 -16.34
N LEU A 139 -12.11 -13.42 -16.70
CA LEU A 139 -13.09 -12.85 -15.78
C LEU A 139 -13.41 -13.78 -14.60
N THR A 140 -13.43 -15.10 -14.80
CA THR A 140 -13.55 -16.07 -13.70
C THR A 140 -12.35 -16.02 -12.77
N LYS A 141 -11.12 -15.88 -13.28
CA LYS A 141 -9.92 -15.71 -12.45
C LYS A 141 -9.98 -14.42 -11.64
N PHE A 142 -10.46 -13.33 -12.25
CA PHE A 142 -10.62 -12.04 -11.56
C PHE A 142 -11.69 -12.09 -10.47
N ALA A 143 -12.75 -12.89 -10.65
CA ALA A 143 -13.77 -13.02 -9.61
C ALA A 143 -13.26 -13.63 -8.30
N GLN A 144 -12.16 -14.39 -8.31
CA GLN A 144 -11.58 -15.05 -7.12
C GLN A 144 -12.62 -15.80 -6.27
N ASP A 145 -13.49 -16.56 -6.95
CA ASP A 145 -14.60 -17.34 -6.36
C ASP A 145 -15.68 -16.51 -5.63
N ASP A 146 -15.67 -15.18 -5.76
CA ASP A 146 -16.75 -14.32 -5.25
C ASP A 146 -17.89 -14.22 -6.29
N PRO A 147 -19.11 -14.69 -5.96
CA PRO A 147 -20.24 -14.66 -6.90
C PRO A 147 -20.68 -13.24 -7.25
N ASN A 148 -20.52 -12.27 -6.35
CA ASN A 148 -20.87 -10.88 -6.60
C ASN A 148 -19.89 -10.24 -7.60
N HIS A 149 -18.59 -10.50 -7.45
CA HIS A 149 -17.58 -10.03 -8.40
C HIS A 149 -17.82 -10.61 -9.78
N LEU A 150 -18.10 -11.91 -9.88
CA LEU A 150 -18.41 -12.54 -11.16
C LEU A 150 -19.65 -11.91 -11.83
N ALA A 151 -20.70 -11.64 -11.05
CA ALA A 151 -21.91 -11.00 -11.57
C ALA A 151 -21.62 -9.58 -12.11
N ILE A 152 -20.85 -8.77 -11.38
CA ILE A 152 -20.44 -7.43 -11.80
C ILE A 152 -19.60 -7.49 -13.09
N LEU A 153 -18.63 -8.40 -13.16
CA LEU A 153 -17.76 -8.56 -14.32
C LEU A 153 -18.53 -9.04 -15.56
N ASN A 154 -19.52 -9.93 -15.39
CA ASN A 154 -20.38 -10.35 -16.48
C ASN A 154 -21.25 -9.20 -16.99
N THR A 155 -21.87 -8.42 -16.10
CA THR A 155 -22.61 -7.21 -16.49
C THR A 155 -21.73 -6.22 -17.23
N LEU A 156 -20.50 -6.02 -16.77
CA LEU A 156 -19.54 -5.16 -17.46
C LEU A 156 -19.22 -5.69 -18.87
N ALA A 157 -19.04 -7.00 -19.02
CA ALA A 157 -18.77 -7.60 -20.33
C ALA A 157 -19.96 -7.45 -21.29
N THR A 158 -21.19 -7.67 -20.82
CA THR A 158 -22.40 -7.50 -21.66
C THR A 158 -22.58 -6.05 -22.07
N THR A 159 -22.47 -5.10 -21.14
CA THR A 159 -22.58 -3.66 -21.46
C THR A 159 -21.45 -3.19 -22.39
N TYR A 160 -20.25 -3.76 -22.27
CA TYR A 160 -19.15 -3.46 -23.18
C TYR A 160 -19.46 -3.91 -24.61
N ASP A 161 -20.02 -5.12 -24.77
CA ASP A 161 -20.39 -5.68 -26.07
C ASP A 161 -21.53 -4.88 -26.72
N GLU A 162 -22.58 -4.56 -25.96
CA GLU A 162 -23.70 -3.70 -26.40
C GLU A 162 -23.20 -2.33 -26.88
N ARG A 163 -22.33 -1.69 -26.08
CA ARG A 163 -21.72 -0.42 -26.45
C ARG A 163 -20.89 -0.54 -27.72
N GLN A 164 -20.14 -1.63 -27.88
CA GLN A 164 -19.32 -1.86 -29.07
C GLN A 164 -20.18 -2.01 -30.32
N GLN A 165 -21.31 -2.72 -30.23
CA GLN A 165 -22.26 -2.86 -31.34
C GLN A 165 -22.88 -1.51 -31.74
N LEU A 166 -23.41 -0.75 -30.78
CA LEU A 166 -23.97 0.58 -31.04
C LEU A 166 -22.93 1.55 -31.59
N GLN A 167 -21.68 1.44 -31.15
CA GLN A 167 -20.58 2.20 -31.68
C GLN A 167 -20.29 1.84 -33.14
N GLN A 168 -20.27 0.55 -33.48
CA GLN A 168 -20.09 0.10 -34.86
C GLN A 168 -21.21 0.58 -35.77
N GLU A 169 -22.47 0.47 -35.35
CA GLU A 169 -23.64 0.95 -36.10
C GLU A 169 -23.61 2.46 -36.31
N ARG A 170 -23.29 3.24 -35.27
CA ARG A 170 -23.09 4.68 -35.40
C ARG A 170 -21.98 4.99 -36.40
N ASP A 171 -20.85 4.30 -36.31
CA ASP A 171 -19.69 4.54 -37.17
C ASP A 171 -19.98 4.14 -38.63
N THR A 172 -20.80 3.11 -38.89
CA THR A 172 -21.29 2.77 -40.23
C THR A 172 -22.25 3.82 -40.78
N LEU A 173 -23.27 4.21 -40.00
CA LEU A 173 -24.23 5.24 -40.39
C LEU A 173 -23.54 6.59 -40.67
N THR A 174 -22.52 6.92 -39.87
CA THR A 174 -21.72 8.15 -40.08
C THR A 174 -20.97 8.11 -41.41
N LYS A 175 -20.38 6.96 -41.77
CA LYS A 175 -19.70 6.78 -43.06
C LYS A 175 -20.68 6.85 -44.23
N GLU A 176 -21.86 6.23 -44.10
CA GLU A 176 -22.91 6.28 -45.12
C GLU A 176 -23.43 7.71 -45.32
N ALA A 177 -23.67 8.44 -44.22
CA ALA A 177 -24.07 9.84 -44.26
C ALA A 177 -23.01 10.72 -44.94
N GLN A 178 -21.72 10.50 -44.65
CA GLN A 178 -20.62 11.19 -45.33
C GLN A 178 -20.56 10.87 -46.83
N ALA A 179 -20.72 9.61 -47.22
CA ALA A 179 -20.73 9.22 -48.62
C ALA A 179 -21.94 9.81 -49.38
N LEU A 180 -23.10 9.90 -48.72
CA LEU A 180 -24.30 10.53 -49.27
C LEU A 180 -24.12 12.05 -49.41
N ALA A 181 -23.53 12.70 -48.40
CA ALA A 181 -23.18 14.11 -48.42
C ALA A 181 -22.26 14.46 -49.60
N GLU A 182 -21.22 13.67 -49.86
CA GLU A 182 -20.33 13.89 -51.01
C GLU A 182 -21.07 13.73 -52.35
N LYS A 183 -21.96 12.73 -52.49
CA LYS A 183 -22.81 12.59 -53.68
C LYS A 183 -23.74 13.79 -53.88
N MET A 184 -24.36 14.29 -52.81
CA MET A 184 -25.24 15.47 -52.86
C MET A 184 -24.46 16.73 -53.25
N LYS A 185 -23.25 16.90 -52.72
CA LYS A 185 -22.35 18.00 -53.09
C LYS A 185 -21.96 17.94 -54.57
N THR A 186 -21.67 16.75 -55.11
CA THR A 186 -21.41 16.59 -56.56
C THR A 186 -22.64 16.83 -57.43
N ALA A 187 -23.85 16.65 -56.89
CA ALA A 187 -25.12 16.94 -57.56
C ALA A 187 -25.56 18.43 -57.43
N GLY A 188 -24.75 19.28 -56.80
CA GLY A 188 -25.04 20.72 -56.64
C GLY A 188 -26.01 21.07 -55.51
N LEU A 189 -26.29 20.14 -54.59
CA LEU A 189 -27.12 20.37 -53.42
C LEU A 189 -26.29 20.96 -52.27
N ASP A 190 -26.82 21.96 -51.56
CA ASP A 190 -26.18 22.57 -50.40
C ASP A 190 -26.37 21.69 -49.15
N VAL A 191 -25.41 20.81 -48.93
CA VAL A 191 -25.36 19.86 -47.81
C VAL A 191 -25.41 20.58 -46.44
N SER A 192 -24.87 21.79 -46.35
CA SER A 192 -24.82 22.57 -45.10
C SER A 192 -26.23 22.98 -44.65
N ARG A 193 -27.11 23.32 -45.61
CA ARG A 193 -28.50 23.70 -45.35
C ARG A 193 -29.36 22.48 -44.99
N ILE A 194 -29.05 21.31 -45.55
CA ILE A 194 -29.73 20.04 -45.24
C ILE A 194 -29.37 19.59 -43.81
N ASP A 195 -28.08 19.65 -43.43
CA ASP A 195 -27.64 19.26 -42.09
C ASP A 195 -28.19 20.21 -41.00
N ALA A 196 -28.32 21.51 -41.31
CA ALA A 196 -28.91 22.51 -40.40
C ALA A 196 -30.38 22.22 -40.06
N ASN A 197 -31.15 21.65 -41.01
CA ASN A 197 -32.57 21.35 -40.84
C ASN A 197 -32.83 19.90 -40.39
N ARG A 198 -31.80 19.07 -40.16
CA ARG A 198 -31.94 17.65 -39.79
C ARG A 198 -32.77 17.42 -38.53
N ARG A 199 -32.88 18.41 -37.63
CA ARG A 199 -33.71 18.33 -36.40
C ARG A 199 -35.18 18.67 -36.62
N ASP A 200 -35.51 19.32 -37.75
CA ASP A 200 -36.85 19.79 -38.07
C ASP A 200 -37.62 18.83 -39.00
N TRP A 201 -36.96 17.76 -39.47
CA TRP A 201 -37.51 16.68 -40.32
C TRP A 201 -37.47 15.35 -39.56
#